data_AF-A0AAV0B1W2-F1
#
_entry.id   AF-A0AAV0B1W2-F1
#
_cell.length_a   1.000
_cell.length_b   1.000
_cell.length_c   1.000
_cell.angle_alpha   90.00
_cell.angle_beta   90.00
_cell.angle_gamma   90.00
#
_symmetry.space_group_name_H-M   'P 1'
#
loop_
_entity.id
_entity.type
_entity.pdbx_description
1 polymer ?
#
loop_
_entity_poly.entity_id
_entity_poly.type
_entity_poly.pdbx_seq_one_letter_code
_entity_poly.pdbx_strand_id
1 'polypeptide(L)'
;MAVKSTGTAYVRLIVEAGKATPSPPVGPALGARGVKAIDFCKLFNAQTAHIETSTPMRVKMKIESDRSFKFEILSPPTSYLLMRCLSISKGSSDPNRSISTLVGQISLKYIYQLALIKSSDPGMSHIPIQSISRSIVTQAKNMGIRTVP
;
A
#
# COMPACT_ATOMS: atom_id res chain seq x y z
N MET A 1 -13.12 -2.20 37.70
CA MET A 1 -14.00 -1.81 36.59
C MET A 1 -13.13 -1.46 35.39
N ALA A 2 -12.98 -2.38 34.44
CA ALA A 2 -12.17 -2.14 33.25
C ALA A 2 -12.95 -1.21 32.31
N VAL A 3 -12.42 -0.01 32.09
CA VAL A 3 -12.91 0.93 31.07
C VAL A 3 -12.76 0.23 29.72
N LYS A 4 -13.84 -0.43 29.25
CA LYS A 4 -13.93 -0.91 27.87
C LYS A 4 -13.85 0.34 27.02
N SER A 5 -12.70 0.55 26.37
CA SER A 5 -12.50 1.64 25.45
C SER A 5 -13.58 1.56 24.36
N THR A 6 -14.57 2.44 24.45
CA THR A 6 -15.51 2.78 23.39
C THR A 6 -14.75 3.54 22.30
N GLY A 7 -13.78 2.86 21.69
CA GLY A 7 -12.79 3.47 20.81
C GLY A 7 -12.81 2.77 19.47
N THR A 8 -13.14 3.52 18.43
CA THR A 8 -12.93 3.09 17.04
C THR A 8 -11.50 2.60 16.87
N ALA A 9 -11.31 1.34 16.50
CA ALA A 9 -9.99 0.76 16.30
C ALA A 9 -9.59 0.87 14.83
N TYR A 10 -8.37 1.33 14.57
CA TYR A 10 -7.81 1.39 13.23
C TYR A 10 -6.80 0.28 13.04
N VAL A 11 -6.96 -0.50 11.97
CA VAL A 11 -6.04 -1.58 11.59
C VAL A 11 -5.50 -1.30 10.21
N ARG A 12 -4.19 -1.42 10.03
CA ARG A 12 -3.51 -1.29 8.74
C ARG A 12 -3.00 -2.66 8.33
N LEU A 13 -3.41 -3.12 7.16
CA LEU A 13 -3.02 -4.42 6.61
C LEU A 13 -2.44 -4.24 5.21
N ILE A 14 -1.57 -5.17 4.82
CA ILE A 14 -1.10 -5.30 3.45
C ILE A 14 -1.58 -6.66 2.97
N VAL A 15 -2.34 -6.67 1.89
CA VAL A 15 -2.97 -7.88 1.34
C VAL A 15 -2.79 -7.88 -0.17
N GLU A 16 -2.45 -9.04 -0.73
CA GLU A 16 -2.34 -9.22 -2.17
C GLU A 16 -3.72 -9.19 -2.85
N ALA A 17 -3.84 -8.39 -3.91
CA ALA A 17 -5.05 -8.29 -4.73
C ALA A 17 -5.48 -9.68 -5.26
N GLY A 18 -6.78 -9.98 -5.15
CA GLY A 18 -7.39 -11.22 -5.63
C GLY A 18 -7.03 -12.50 -4.86
N LYS A 19 -6.19 -12.42 -3.82
CA LYS A 19 -5.74 -13.58 -3.02
C LYS A 19 -5.94 -13.40 -1.52
N ALA A 20 -6.89 -12.57 -1.09
CA ALA A 20 -7.18 -12.46 0.34
C ALA A 20 -7.74 -13.77 0.88
N THR A 21 -7.03 -14.33 1.87
CA THR A 21 -7.42 -15.53 2.60
C THR A 21 -7.32 -15.27 4.10
N PRO A 22 -8.12 -15.95 4.94
CA PRO A 22 -8.07 -15.80 6.39
C PRO A 22 -6.81 -16.40 7.05
N SER A 23 -5.77 -16.72 6.28
CA SER A 23 -4.48 -17.18 6.78
C SER A 23 -3.72 -16.05 7.50
N PRO A 24 -2.72 -16.37 8.36
CA PRO A 24 -1.76 -15.37 8.84
C PRO A 24 -1.13 -14.70 7.61
N PRO A 25 -1.27 -13.37 7.40
CA PRO A 25 -1.33 -12.26 8.36
C PRO A 25 -2.72 -11.63 8.63
N VAL A 26 -3.76 -11.97 7.86
CA VAL A 26 -5.09 -11.31 7.92
C VAL A 26 -5.95 -11.90 9.04
N GLY A 27 -5.98 -13.23 9.16
CA GLY A 27 -6.79 -13.94 10.15
C GLY A 27 -6.52 -13.53 11.60
N PRO A 28 -5.27 -13.63 12.10
CA PRO A 28 -4.94 -13.26 13.47
C PRO A 28 -5.17 -11.77 13.77
N ALA A 29 -4.83 -10.89 12.82
CA ALA A 29 -4.95 -9.44 13.01
C ALA A 29 -6.41 -8.96 13.10
N LEU A 30 -7.31 -9.55 12.31
CA LEU A 30 -8.75 -9.25 12.34
C LEU A 30 -9.48 -10.00 13.46
N GLY A 31 -9.12 -11.27 13.69
CA GLY A 31 -9.73 -12.13 14.70
C GLY A 31 -9.52 -11.61 16.12
N ALA A 32 -8.33 -11.07 16.44
CA ALA A 32 -8.05 -10.45 17.74
C ALA A 32 -8.95 -9.25 18.07
N ARG A 33 -9.60 -8.64 17.05
CA ARG A 33 -10.52 -7.51 17.20
C ARG A 33 -11.99 -7.91 17.04
N GLY A 34 -12.29 -9.21 16.88
CA GLY A 34 -13.65 -9.72 16.75
C GLY A 34 -14.31 -9.43 15.39
N VAL A 35 -13.51 -9.16 14.35
CA VAL A 35 -13.99 -8.91 12.99
C VAL A 35 -14.07 -10.22 12.21
N LYS A 36 -15.14 -10.41 11.43
CA LYS A 36 -15.30 -11.58 10.56
C LYS A 36 -14.33 -11.53 9.37
N ALA A 37 -13.19 -12.19 9.51
CA ALA A 37 -12.14 -12.20 8.48
C ALA A 37 -12.61 -12.75 7.12
N ILE A 38 -13.54 -13.71 7.12
CA ILE A 38 -14.09 -14.30 5.88
C ILE A 38 -14.87 -13.27 5.06
N ASP A 39 -15.72 -12.49 5.73
CA ASP A 39 -16.53 -11.45 5.07
C ASP A 39 -15.63 -10.36 4.48
N PHE A 40 -14.58 -9.98 5.22
CA PHE A 40 -13.54 -9.09 4.70
C PHE A 40 -12.85 -9.66 3.46
N CYS A 41 -12.42 -10.92 3.48
CA CYS A 41 -11.72 -11.53 2.34
C CYS A 41 -12.59 -11.56 1.08
N LYS A 42 -13.88 -11.86 1.22
CA LYS A 42 -14.83 -11.86 0.09
C LYS A 42 -15.02 -10.46 -0.50
N LEU A 43 -15.30 -9.46 0.35
CA LEU A 43 -15.49 -8.07 -0.07
C LEU A 43 -14.23 -7.51 -0.72
N PHE A 44 -13.05 -7.79 -0.14
CA PHE A 44 -11.77 -7.37 -0.67
C PHE A 44 -11.47 -8.01 -2.02
N ASN A 45 -11.68 -9.32 -2.19
CA ASN A 45 -11.47 -9.98 -3.48
C ASN A 45 -12.45 -9.50 -4.56
N ALA A 46 -13.70 -9.21 -4.19
CA ALA A 46 -14.67 -8.62 -5.13
C ALA A 46 -14.25 -7.21 -5.58
N GLN A 47 -13.80 -6.37 -4.65
CA GLN A 47 -13.31 -5.04 -4.98
C GLN A 47 -11.97 -5.05 -5.71
N THR A 48 -11.09 -6.03 -5.49
CA THR A 48 -9.78 -6.11 -6.15
C THR A 48 -9.77 -6.97 -7.42
N ALA A 49 -10.92 -7.49 -7.86
CA ALA A 49 -11.02 -8.37 -9.03
C ALA A 49 -10.55 -7.72 -10.34
N HIS A 50 -10.59 -6.39 -10.43
CA HIS A 50 -10.15 -5.63 -11.61
C HIS A 50 -8.65 -5.25 -11.58
N ILE A 51 -7.95 -5.53 -10.49
CA ILE A 51 -6.54 -5.18 -10.27
C ILE A 51 -5.69 -6.43 -10.54
N GLU A 52 -4.49 -6.23 -11.11
CA GLU A 52 -3.56 -7.34 -11.34
C GLU A 52 -3.37 -8.18 -10.08
N THR A 53 -3.69 -9.48 -10.20
CA THR A 53 -3.56 -10.46 -9.13
C THR A 53 -2.13 -10.47 -8.60
N SER A 54 -1.95 -10.59 -7.28
CA SER A 54 -0.66 -10.51 -6.55
C SER A 54 -0.04 -9.13 -6.33
N THR A 55 -0.74 -8.04 -6.68
CA THR A 55 -0.30 -6.70 -6.30
C THR A 55 -0.56 -6.46 -4.80
N PRO A 56 0.44 -6.11 -3.97
CA PRO A 56 0.24 -5.81 -2.56
C PRO A 56 -0.52 -4.48 -2.42
N MET A 57 -1.76 -4.55 -1.94
CA MET A 57 -2.59 -3.39 -1.67
C MET A 57 -2.59 -3.06 -0.19
N ARG A 58 -2.66 -1.77 0.12
CA ARG A 58 -2.73 -1.29 1.50
C ARG A 58 -4.19 -1.12 1.87
N VAL A 59 -4.59 -1.70 2.99
CA VAL A 59 -5.96 -1.60 3.49
C VAL A 59 -5.95 -0.86 4.81
N LYS A 60 -6.74 0.22 4.88
CA LYS A 60 -7.07 0.88 6.15
C LYS A 60 -8.45 0.40 6.56
N MET A 61 -8.52 -0.29 7.68
CA MET A 61 -9.78 -0.76 8.24
C MET A 61 -10.10 0.03 9.51
N LYS A 62 -11.34 0.51 9.60
CA LYS A 62 -11.94 1.13 10.76
C LYS A 62 -12.95 0.14 11.35
N ILE A 63 -12.76 -0.21 12.60
CA ILE A 63 -13.64 -1.09 13.38
C ILE A 63 -14.43 -0.20 14.33
N GLU A 64 -15.75 -0.24 14.24
CA GLU A 64 -16.65 0.46 15.15
C GLU A 64 -16.93 -0.40 16.40
N SER A 65 -17.54 0.17 17.43
CA SER A 65 -17.83 -0.51 18.70
C SER A 65 -18.71 -1.76 18.54
N ASP A 66 -19.55 -1.76 17.51
CA ASP A 66 -20.53 -2.82 17.25
C ASP A 66 -19.93 -4.00 16.45
N ARG A 67 -18.60 -4.01 16.29
CA ARG A 67 -17.84 -4.97 15.46
C ARG A 67 -18.16 -4.87 13.97
N SER A 68 -18.92 -3.86 13.56
CA SER A 68 -18.99 -3.42 12.17
C SER A 68 -17.61 -2.91 11.74
N PHE A 69 -17.26 -3.20 10.49
CA PHE A 69 -16.00 -2.77 9.91
C PHE A 69 -16.26 -2.04 8.59
N LYS A 70 -15.50 -0.97 8.38
CA LYS A 70 -15.40 -0.27 7.10
C LYS A 70 -13.94 -0.33 6.69
N PHE A 71 -13.68 -0.61 5.43
CA PHE A 71 -12.31 -0.63 4.92
C PHE A 71 -12.20 0.19 3.64
N GLU A 72 -11.05 0.82 3.49
CA GLU A 72 -10.66 1.55 2.31
C GLU A 72 -9.43 0.87 1.72
N ILE A 73 -9.53 0.50 0.45
CA ILE A 73 -8.40 0.01 -0.33
C ILE A 73 -7.64 1.23 -0.84
N LEU A 74 -6.35 1.24 -0.57
CA LEU A 74 -5.43 2.27 -1.06
C LEU A 74 -4.51 1.67 -2.10
N SER A 75 -3.96 2.55 -2.93
CA SER A 75 -2.97 2.23 -3.94
C SER A 75 -1.79 1.43 -3.36
N PRO A 76 -1.12 0.63 -4.20
CA PRO A 76 0.02 -0.15 -3.77
C PRO A 76 1.13 0.73 -3.16
N PRO A 77 2.00 0.16 -2.32
CA PRO A 77 3.19 0.85 -1.86
C PRO A 77 3.99 1.38 -3.05
N THR A 78 4.44 2.63 -2.98
CA THR A 78 5.25 3.25 -4.04
C THR A 78 6.49 2.42 -4.35
N SER A 79 7.10 1.81 -3.33
CA SER A 79 8.24 0.91 -3.49
C SER A 79 7.92 -0.26 -4.41
N TYR A 80 6.74 -0.89 -4.26
CA TYR A 80 6.31 -1.97 -5.13
C TYR A 80 6.08 -1.48 -6.56
N LEU A 81 5.43 -0.32 -6.74
CA LEU A 81 5.20 0.26 -8.06
C LEU A 81 6.51 0.58 -8.79
N LEU A 82 7.48 1.16 -8.09
CA LEU A 82 8.82 1.45 -8.65
C LEU A 82 9.56 0.16 -9.03
N MET A 83 9.48 -0.86 -8.18
CA MET A 83 10.07 -2.18 -8.45
C MET A 83 9.41 -2.88 -9.64
N ARG A 84 8.09 -2.76 -9.78
CA ARG A 84 7.32 -3.28 -10.91
C ARG A 84 7.70 -2.59 -12.23
N CYS A 85 7.81 -1.26 -12.23
CA CYS A 85 8.22 -0.50 -13.42
C CYS A 85 9.62 -0.91 -13.92
N LEU A 86 10.52 -1.26 -13.00
CA LEU A 86 11.89 -1.68 -13.34
C LEU A 86 12.04 -3.21 -13.51
N SER A 87 10.99 -3.98 -13.21
CA SER A 87 11.02 -5.45 -13.16
C SER A 87 12.08 -6.02 -12.20
N ILE A 88 12.23 -5.41 -11.02
CA ILE A 88 13.27 -5.77 -10.04
C ILE A 88 12.64 -6.30 -8.75
N SER A 89 13.19 -7.40 -8.21
CA SER A 89 12.65 -8.06 -7.02
C SER A 89 13.21 -7.57 -5.69
N LYS A 90 14.34 -6.85 -5.67
CA LYS A 90 14.97 -6.28 -4.46
C LYS A 90 15.50 -4.86 -4.71
N GLY A 91 15.27 -3.97 -3.75
CA GLY A 91 15.89 -2.63 -3.74
C GLY A 91 17.36 -2.69 -3.29
N SER A 92 18.04 -1.53 -3.27
CA SER A 92 19.45 -1.48 -2.86
C SER A 92 19.59 -1.90 -1.38
N SER A 93 20.55 -2.77 -1.09
CA SER A 93 20.89 -3.21 0.27
C SER A 93 21.53 -2.08 1.09
N ASP A 94 22.05 -1.03 0.44
CA ASP A 94 22.76 0.08 1.07
C ASP A 94 22.11 1.42 0.70
N PRO A 95 21.12 1.91 1.47
CA PRO A 95 20.37 3.12 1.13
C PRO A 95 21.19 4.43 1.30
N ASN A 96 22.36 4.38 1.92
CA ASN A 96 23.10 5.57 2.37
C ASN A 96 24.58 5.63 1.95
N ARG A 97 25.11 4.59 1.29
CA ARG A 97 26.48 4.58 0.77
C ARG A 97 26.45 4.46 -0.74
N SER A 98 26.77 5.59 -1.36
CA SER A 98 27.31 5.72 -2.70
C SER A 98 26.46 5.20 -3.87
N ILE A 99 26.52 5.99 -4.94
CA ILE A 99 26.06 5.78 -6.32
C ILE A 99 26.55 4.44 -6.97
N SER A 100 27.10 3.50 -6.20
CA SER A 100 27.74 2.27 -6.66
C SER A 100 26.81 1.07 -6.83
N THR A 101 25.57 1.11 -6.33
CA THR A 101 24.56 0.05 -6.52
C THR A 101 23.27 0.63 -7.08
N LEU A 102 23.39 1.33 -8.22
CA LEU A 102 22.23 1.80 -8.96
C LEU A 102 21.39 0.58 -9.37
N VAL A 103 20.20 0.46 -8.78
CA VAL A 103 19.31 -0.68 -9.00
C VAL A 103 18.62 -0.54 -10.35
N GLY A 104 18.38 0.69 -10.80
CA GLY A 104 17.84 0.99 -12.12
C GLY A 104 17.63 2.47 -12.35
N GLN A 105 17.11 2.80 -13.53
CA GLN A 105 16.79 4.15 -13.93
C GLN A 105 15.31 4.24 -14.32
N ILE A 106 14.63 5.30 -13.88
CA ILE A 106 13.22 5.54 -14.19
C ILE A 106 13.03 6.93 -14.81
N SER A 107 12.27 7.03 -15.90
CA SER A 107 11.95 8.32 -16.53
C SER A 107 10.93 9.10 -15.70
N LEU A 108 11.01 10.44 -15.74
CA LEU A 108 10.02 11.33 -15.14
C LEU A 108 8.59 11.06 -15.61
N LYS A 109 8.41 10.57 -16.85
CA LYS A 109 7.09 10.18 -17.38
C LYS A 109 6.41 9.11 -16.53
N TYR A 110 7.16 8.07 -16.13
CA TYR A 110 6.64 7.01 -15.28
C TYR A 110 6.36 7.51 -13.86
N ILE A 111 7.21 8.40 -13.33
CA ILE A 111 6.96 9.02 -12.01
C ILE A 111 5.65 9.80 -12.02
N TYR A 112 5.35 10.52 -13.11
CA TYR A 112 4.08 11.24 -13.24
C TYR A 112 2.89 10.29 -13.29
N GLN A 113 2.99 9.19 -14.05
CA GLN A 113 1.94 8.14 -14.08
C GLN A 113 1.72 7.52 -12.70
N LEU A 114 2.79 7.21 -11.96
CA LEU A 114 2.68 6.72 -10.59
C LEU A 114 2.05 7.76 -9.65
N ALA A 115 2.37 9.04 -9.83
CA ALA A 115 1.75 10.12 -9.06
C ALA A 115 0.25 10.23 -9.33
N LEU A 116 -0.19 10.06 -10.59
CA LEU A 116 -1.62 10.02 -10.95
C LEU A 116 -2.33 8.87 -10.24
N ILE A 117 -1.78 7.65 -10.32
CA ILE A 117 -2.36 6.46 -9.66
C ILE A 117 -2.48 6.68 -8.15
N LYS A 118 -1.45 7.24 -7.51
CA LYS A 118 -1.47 7.54 -6.07
C LYS A 118 -2.38 8.71 -5.70
N SER A 119 -2.59 9.66 -6.60
CA SER A 119 -3.49 10.80 -6.37
C SER A 119 -4.96 10.41 -6.35
N SER A 120 -5.32 9.30 -7.00
CA SER A 120 -6.66 8.72 -6.96
C SER A 120 -7.03 8.13 -5.58
N ASP A 121 -6.07 8.01 -4.66
CA ASP A 121 -6.37 7.56 -3.30
C ASP A 121 -7.24 8.58 -2.56
N PRO A 122 -8.27 8.14 -1.82
CA PRO A 122 -9.22 9.04 -1.13
C PRO A 122 -8.55 9.97 -0.11
N GLY A 123 -7.36 9.61 0.39
CA GLY A 123 -6.57 10.43 1.32
C GLY A 123 -5.56 11.38 0.68
N MET A 124 -5.37 11.35 -0.64
CA MET A 124 -4.32 12.09 -1.35
C MET A 124 -4.88 13.12 -2.35
N SER A 125 -6.21 13.21 -2.49
CA SER A 125 -6.90 14.08 -3.45
C SER A 125 -6.65 15.58 -3.27
N HIS A 126 -6.30 16.02 -2.07
CA HIS A 126 -6.02 17.43 -1.73
C HIS A 126 -4.55 17.83 -1.96
N ILE A 127 -3.68 16.88 -2.30
CA ILE A 127 -2.24 17.12 -2.43
C ILE A 127 -1.93 17.40 -3.91
N PRO A 128 -1.21 18.49 -4.23
CA PRO A 128 -0.84 18.76 -5.61
C PRO A 128 0.05 17.66 -6.17
N ILE A 129 -0.19 17.27 -7.43
CA ILE A 129 0.51 16.16 -8.07
C ILE A 129 2.04 16.34 -8.09
N GLN A 130 2.51 17.59 -8.12
CA GLN A 130 3.92 17.93 -8.06
C GLN A 130 4.55 17.59 -6.69
N SER A 131 3.78 17.68 -5.61
CA SER A 131 4.26 17.26 -4.28
C SER A 131 4.32 15.74 -4.20
N ILE A 132 3.31 15.05 -4.75
CA ILE A 132 3.28 13.59 -4.82
C ILE A 132 4.46 13.07 -5.65
N SER A 133 4.73 13.65 -6.81
CA SER A 133 5.86 13.25 -7.66
C SER A 133 7.20 13.48 -6.98
N ARG A 134 7.39 14.61 -6.27
CA ARG A 134 8.59 14.84 -5.45
C ARG A 134 8.77 13.77 -4.38
N SER A 135 7.72 13.39 -3.67
CA SER A 135 7.79 12.30 -2.68
C SER A 135 8.19 10.97 -3.32
N ILE A 136 7.66 10.65 -4.50
CA ILE A 136 8.03 9.44 -5.26
C ILE A 136 9.50 9.48 -5.68
N VAL A 137 10.01 10.63 -6.16
CA VAL A 137 11.43 10.83 -6.50
C VAL A 137 12.33 10.59 -5.29
N THR A 138 11.99 11.15 -4.13
CA THR A 138 12.76 10.92 -2.89
C THR A 138 12.77 9.45 -2.51
N GLN A 139 11.63 8.76 -2.63
CA GLN A 139 11.54 7.34 -2.34
C GLN A 139 12.35 6.49 -3.32
N ALA A 140 12.34 6.83 -4.62
CA ALA A 140 13.16 6.20 -5.64
C ALA A 140 14.66 6.38 -5.33
N LYS A 141 15.08 7.58 -4.93
CA LYS A 141 16.46 7.86 -4.52
C LYS A 141 16.89 7.00 -3.33
N ASN A 142 16.03 6.87 -2.31
CA ASN A 142 16.31 6.03 -1.13
C ASN A 142 16.40 4.53 -1.48
N MET A 143 15.82 4.10 -2.60
CA MET A 143 15.90 2.73 -3.10
C MET A 143 17.09 2.49 -4.04
N GLY A 144 17.90 3.52 -4.33
CA GLY A 144 19.00 3.43 -5.29
C GLY A 144 18.55 3.51 -6.76
N ILE A 145 17.37 4.07 -7.04
CA ILE A 145 16.87 4.29 -8.39
C ILE A 145 17.17 5.74 -8.81
N ARG A 146 17.82 5.90 -9.96
CA ARG A 146 18.09 7.23 -10.53
C ARG A 146 16.94 7.69 -11.42
N THR A 147 16.51 8.92 -11.24
CA THR A 147 15.49 9.52 -12.09
C THR A 147 16.13 10.21 -13.29
N VAL A 148 15.65 9.90 -14.48
CA VAL A 148 16.13 10.46 -15.75
C VAL A 148 15.05 11.41 -16.29
N PRO A 149 15.42 12.60 -16.79
CA PRO A 149 14.47 13.51 -17.42
C PRO A 149 13.70 12.86 -18.58
#